data_AF-A0A7W0X8L6-F1
#
_entry.id   AF-A0A7W0X8L6-F1
#
_cell.length_a   1.000
_cell.length_b   1.000
_cell.length_c   1.000
_cell.angle_alpha   90.00
_cell.angle_beta   90.00
_cell.angle_gamma   90.00
#
_symmetry.space_group_name_H-M   'P 1'
#
loop_
_entity.id
_entity.type
_entity.pdbx_description
1 polymer ?
#
loop_
_entity_poly.entity_id
_entity_poly.type
_entity_poly.pdbx_seq_one_letter_code
_entity_poly.pdbx_strand_id
1 'polypeptide(L)'
;EGERDGARGFPRFTDPRLRGPGEYASYLRMATEASLERCGADSFDLLLLHNPDRTGYTSSTVWEAMAALRAEGLTGAIGVAPGPANGFTLDLIDCLERFGEVIDWAMVILNPLEPWPGELVLPAAQRAGVRVITRVVDYGGLLWGDLAAGHEFSRTDHRGFRPQGWVLRGLERIELIHPIAERHDLTPLQLACQWNLAHPAVACCAPTLIQEPGDQARPIEDKRAELAATPAVVTLSADEVDAIREVGDNRGSMALKGAAADFEGEEKPDRWALSPELAAVGRRWGIDPQRDLAQARA
;
A
#
# COMPACT_ATOMS: atom_id res chain seq x y z
N GLU A 1 22.95 -3.62 11.94
CA GLU A 1 23.99 -2.57 12.04
C GLU A 1 23.47 -1.14 11.74
N GLY A 2 22.15 -0.88 11.81
CA GLY A 2 21.63 0.49 11.71
C GLY A 2 21.16 0.96 13.09
N GLU A 3 21.57 2.16 13.50
CA GLU A 3 20.94 2.84 14.64
C GLU A 3 19.66 3.55 14.16
N ARG A 4 18.67 3.64 15.05
CA ARG A 4 17.42 4.35 14.75
C ARG A 4 17.67 5.86 14.75
N ASP A 5 17.44 6.52 13.63
CA ASP A 5 17.59 7.98 13.45
C ASP A 5 16.35 8.73 13.99
N GLY A 6 16.10 8.59 15.29
CA GLY A 6 14.98 9.24 15.98
C GLY A 6 13.63 8.95 15.32
N ALA A 7 12.90 10.02 14.95
CA ALA A 7 11.60 9.92 14.28
C ALA A 7 11.69 9.42 12.83
N ARG A 8 12.87 9.45 12.19
CA ARG A 8 13.09 9.00 10.81
C ARG A 8 13.17 7.47 10.67
N GLY A 9 13.20 6.76 11.80
CA GLY A 9 13.26 5.29 11.81
C GLY A 9 14.65 4.75 11.50
N PHE A 10 14.73 3.51 11.07
CA PHE A 10 16.00 2.91 10.65
C PHE A 10 16.34 3.35 9.21
N PRO A 11 17.62 3.66 8.92
CA PRO A 11 18.06 3.94 7.57
C PRO A 11 17.75 2.75 6.64
N ARG A 12 17.38 3.06 5.39
CA ARG A 12 17.14 2.03 4.37
C ARG A 12 18.43 1.29 4.10
N PHE A 13 18.33 0.04 3.70
CA PHE A 13 19.50 -0.81 3.49
C PHE A 13 20.42 -0.33 2.35
N THR A 14 19.87 0.50 1.47
CA THR A 14 20.49 1.20 0.34
C THR A 14 21.14 2.52 0.73
N ASP A 15 21.02 2.96 1.98
CA ASP A 15 21.63 4.19 2.46
C ASP A 15 23.17 4.11 2.30
N PRO A 16 23.80 5.06 1.58
CA PRO A 16 25.23 4.99 1.27
C PRO A 16 26.12 5.12 2.51
N ARG A 17 25.58 5.57 3.65
CA ARG A 17 26.31 5.57 4.93
C ARG A 17 26.41 4.18 5.56
N LEU A 18 25.54 3.25 5.16
CA LEU A 18 25.55 1.88 5.67
C LEU A 18 26.40 0.96 4.79
N ARG A 19 26.23 1.05 3.46
CA ARG A 19 26.88 0.13 2.51
C ARG A 19 26.81 0.59 1.06
N GLY A 20 27.71 0.05 0.24
CA GLY A 20 27.70 0.25 -1.21
C GLY A 20 26.86 -0.79 -1.97
N PRO A 21 26.62 -0.59 -3.29
CA PRO A 21 25.85 -1.52 -4.12
C PRO A 21 26.36 -2.98 -4.11
N GLY A 22 27.68 -3.18 -3.99
CA GLY A 22 28.29 -4.51 -3.90
C GLY A 22 27.89 -5.32 -2.67
N GLU A 23 27.24 -4.70 -1.68
CA GLU A 23 26.82 -5.32 -0.42
C GLU A 23 25.30 -5.47 -0.32
N TYR A 24 24.53 -5.07 -1.34
CA TYR A 24 23.07 -5.19 -1.33
C TYR A 24 22.63 -6.66 -1.31
N ALA A 25 23.27 -7.51 -2.10
CA ALA A 25 22.94 -8.93 -2.17
C ALA A 25 23.18 -9.66 -0.84
N SER A 26 24.36 -9.45 -0.23
CA SER A 26 24.68 -10.07 1.06
C SER A 26 23.75 -9.59 2.17
N TYR A 27 23.37 -8.31 2.17
CA TYR A 27 22.39 -7.79 3.14
C TYR A 27 21.01 -8.42 2.95
N LEU A 28 20.48 -8.44 1.72
CA LEU A 28 19.16 -8.98 1.43
C LEU A 28 19.07 -10.47 1.79
N ARG A 29 20.13 -11.24 1.49
CA ARG A 29 20.24 -12.64 1.90
C ARG A 29 20.23 -12.80 3.41
N MET A 30 21.12 -12.11 4.12
CA MET A 30 21.19 -12.17 5.59
C MET A 30 19.87 -11.76 6.25
N ALA A 31 19.22 -10.69 5.77
CA ALA A 31 17.93 -10.24 6.29
C ALA A 31 16.83 -11.28 6.08
N THR A 32 16.84 -11.96 4.93
CA THR A 32 15.89 -13.03 4.58
C THR A 32 16.11 -14.26 5.45
N GLU A 33 17.34 -14.78 5.54
CA GLU A 33 17.70 -15.94 6.37
C GLU A 33 17.37 -15.70 7.85
N ALA A 34 17.69 -14.50 8.38
CA ALA A 34 17.34 -14.15 9.75
C ALA A 34 15.82 -14.09 9.96
N SER A 35 15.04 -13.72 8.94
CA SER A 35 13.57 -13.73 9.03
C SER A 35 13.00 -15.13 8.96
N LEU A 36 13.55 -15.99 8.10
CA LEU A 36 13.20 -17.42 8.01
C LEU A 36 13.45 -18.12 9.34
N GLU A 37 14.59 -17.88 9.98
CA GLU A 37 14.92 -18.43 11.30
C GLU A 37 13.88 -18.00 12.36
N ARG A 38 13.53 -16.71 12.43
CA ARG A 38 12.51 -16.22 13.37
C ARG A 38 11.13 -16.82 13.13
N CYS A 39 10.79 -17.10 11.88
CA CYS A 39 9.51 -17.71 11.50
C CYS A 39 9.51 -19.24 11.64
N GLY A 40 10.67 -19.87 11.80
CA GLY A 40 10.80 -21.33 11.77
C GLY A 40 10.43 -21.92 10.41
N ALA A 41 10.74 -21.22 9.33
CA ALA A 41 10.43 -21.62 7.96
C ALA A 41 11.72 -21.80 7.13
N ASP A 42 11.71 -22.75 6.19
CA ASP A 42 12.84 -22.97 5.28
C ASP A 42 12.80 -22.05 4.05
N SER A 43 11.60 -21.58 3.67
CA SER A 43 11.38 -20.67 2.55
C SER A 43 10.10 -19.85 2.77
N PHE A 44 10.00 -18.67 2.16
CA PHE A 44 8.76 -17.90 2.08
C PHE A 44 7.98 -18.17 0.78
N ASP A 45 6.65 -18.13 0.80
CA ASP A 45 5.87 -18.14 -0.44
C ASP A 45 6.08 -16.84 -1.23
N LEU A 46 6.21 -15.72 -0.53
CA LEU A 46 6.37 -14.38 -1.09
C LEU A 46 7.24 -13.51 -0.18
N LEU A 47 8.28 -12.91 -0.76
CA LEU A 47 9.13 -11.91 -0.11
C LEU A 47 8.94 -10.53 -0.77
N LEU A 48 8.57 -9.52 0.02
CA LEU A 48 8.35 -8.16 -0.48
C LEU A 48 9.45 -7.20 -0.04
N LEU A 49 10.01 -6.44 -0.99
CA LEU A 49 10.89 -5.32 -0.71
C LEU A 49 10.08 -4.20 -0.03
N HIS A 50 10.29 -4.03 1.27
CA HIS A 50 9.46 -3.15 2.11
C HIS A 50 10.02 -1.73 2.21
N ASN A 51 9.18 -0.75 1.88
CA ASN A 51 9.46 0.69 1.91
C ASN A 51 10.81 1.08 1.25
N PRO A 52 11.04 0.71 -0.02
CA PRO A 52 12.25 1.13 -0.72
C PRO A 52 12.33 2.66 -0.83
N ASP A 53 13.54 3.18 -0.81
CA ASP A 53 13.83 4.55 -1.23
C ASP A 53 14.00 4.60 -2.76
N ARG A 54 14.39 5.77 -3.30
CA ARG A 54 14.67 5.94 -4.73
C ARG A 54 15.61 4.88 -5.29
N THR A 55 16.66 4.52 -4.56
CA THR A 55 17.64 3.49 -5.00
C THR A 55 16.99 2.11 -5.03
N GLY A 56 16.20 1.75 -4.02
CA GLY A 56 15.45 0.50 -3.98
C GLY A 56 14.47 0.34 -5.14
N TYR A 57 13.82 1.42 -5.60
CA TYR A 57 12.93 1.37 -6.77
C TYR A 57 13.69 1.21 -8.09
N THR A 58 14.88 1.80 -8.22
CA THR A 58 15.54 2.02 -9.52
C THR A 58 16.79 1.17 -9.79
N SER A 59 17.37 0.55 -8.76
CA SER A 59 18.63 -0.18 -8.88
C SER A 59 18.45 -1.59 -9.44
N SER A 60 19.09 -1.89 -10.58
CA SER A 60 19.14 -3.26 -11.10
C SER A 60 19.85 -4.21 -10.11
N THR A 61 20.90 -3.75 -9.43
CA THR A 61 21.61 -4.55 -8.42
C THR A 61 20.69 -5.00 -7.28
N VAL A 62 19.72 -4.17 -6.87
CA VAL A 62 18.72 -4.56 -5.86
C VAL A 62 17.81 -5.65 -6.41
N TRP A 63 17.29 -5.49 -7.62
CA TRP A 63 16.33 -6.43 -8.20
C TRP A 63 16.98 -7.74 -8.68
N GLU A 64 18.23 -7.71 -9.13
CA GLU A 64 19.06 -8.88 -9.39
C GLU A 64 19.30 -9.66 -8.08
N ALA A 65 19.59 -8.97 -6.99
CA ALA A 65 19.73 -9.59 -5.67
C ALA A 65 18.41 -10.21 -5.17
N MET A 66 17.28 -9.52 -5.30
CA MET A 66 15.96 -10.09 -4.99
C MET A 66 15.66 -11.34 -5.82
N ALA A 67 15.97 -11.31 -7.12
CA ALA A 67 15.81 -12.47 -7.99
C ALA A 67 16.73 -13.64 -7.60
N ALA A 68 17.94 -13.36 -7.12
CA ALA A 68 18.85 -14.38 -6.59
C ALA A 68 18.27 -15.09 -5.37
N LEU A 69 17.61 -14.38 -4.44
CA LEU A 69 16.94 -15.02 -3.29
C LEU A 69 15.90 -16.06 -3.72
N ARG A 70 15.14 -15.76 -4.79
CA ARG A 70 14.18 -16.70 -5.39
C ARG A 70 14.91 -17.88 -6.04
N ALA A 71 15.97 -17.62 -6.80
CA ALA A 71 16.76 -18.66 -7.47
C ALA A 71 17.46 -19.61 -6.48
N GLU A 72 17.84 -19.11 -5.31
CA GLU A 72 18.45 -19.86 -4.21
C GLU A 72 17.43 -20.64 -3.36
N GLY A 73 16.13 -20.47 -3.62
CA GLY A 73 15.05 -21.18 -2.93
C GLY A 73 14.62 -20.57 -1.59
N LEU A 74 15.10 -19.38 -1.23
CA LEU A 74 14.70 -18.69 0.01
C LEU A 74 13.27 -18.14 -0.07
N THR A 75 12.75 -17.94 -1.28
CA THR A 75 11.36 -17.53 -1.52
C THR A 75 10.84 -18.10 -2.84
N GLY A 76 9.53 -18.37 -2.93
CA GLY A 76 8.85 -18.79 -4.16
C GLY A 76 8.55 -17.63 -5.11
N ALA A 77 8.27 -16.45 -4.56
CA ALA A 77 7.95 -15.24 -5.31
C ALA A 77 8.59 -13.99 -4.68
N ILE A 78 8.75 -12.93 -5.46
CA ILE A 78 9.24 -11.63 -4.97
C ILE A 78 8.30 -10.50 -5.34
N GLY A 79 8.38 -9.40 -4.59
CA GLY A 79 7.59 -8.22 -4.90
C GLY A 79 8.04 -6.95 -4.21
N VAL A 80 7.21 -5.92 -4.32
CA VAL A 80 7.46 -4.58 -3.76
C VAL A 80 6.31 -4.13 -2.88
N ALA A 81 6.61 -3.49 -1.75
CA ALA A 81 5.60 -2.94 -0.84
C ALA A 81 5.98 -1.50 -0.44
N PRO A 82 5.50 -0.46 -1.18
CA PRO A 82 5.71 0.93 -0.83
C PRO A 82 5.11 1.32 0.52
N GLY A 83 5.73 2.33 1.14
CA GLY A 83 5.27 2.92 2.39
C GLY A 83 6.36 3.76 3.07
N PRO A 84 6.11 4.25 4.29
CA PRO A 84 5.03 3.85 5.20
C PRO A 84 3.65 4.46 4.90
N ALA A 85 3.57 5.46 4.01
CA ALA A 85 2.33 6.18 3.67
C ALA A 85 2.03 6.15 2.16
N ASN A 86 0.91 6.75 1.76
CA ASN A 86 0.51 6.91 0.37
C ASN A 86 1.52 7.72 -0.45
N GLY A 87 1.63 7.39 -1.74
CA GLY A 87 2.53 8.02 -2.70
C GLY A 87 3.35 7.00 -3.45
N PHE A 88 4.58 7.38 -3.81
CA PHE A 88 5.51 6.59 -4.62
C PHE A 88 4.91 6.15 -5.96
N THR A 89 3.88 6.85 -6.45
CA THR A 89 3.08 6.42 -7.60
C THR A 89 3.94 6.26 -8.85
N LEU A 90 4.71 7.30 -9.20
CA LEU A 90 5.58 7.25 -10.38
C LEU A 90 6.78 6.33 -10.16
N ASP A 91 7.30 6.27 -8.93
CA ASP A 91 8.43 5.41 -8.58
C ASP A 91 8.07 3.94 -8.70
N LEU A 92 6.88 3.55 -8.24
CA LEU A 92 6.37 2.19 -8.39
C LEU A 92 6.04 1.87 -9.85
N ILE A 93 5.43 2.79 -10.60
CA ILE A 93 5.18 2.58 -12.04
C ILE A 93 6.50 2.39 -12.81
N ASP A 94 7.51 3.24 -12.58
CA ASP A 94 8.84 3.11 -13.19
C ASP A 94 9.51 1.78 -12.80
N CYS A 95 9.40 1.38 -11.52
CA CYS A 95 9.90 0.11 -11.03
C CYS A 95 9.25 -1.08 -11.75
N LEU A 96 7.92 -1.06 -11.94
CA LEU A 96 7.19 -2.09 -12.66
C LEU A 96 7.52 -2.12 -14.16
N GLU A 97 7.72 -0.95 -14.80
CA GLU A 97 8.16 -0.88 -16.20
C GLU A 97 9.55 -1.49 -16.41
N ARG A 98 10.47 -1.31 -15.45
CA ARG A 98 11.85 -1.77 -15.56
C ARG A 98 12.05 -3.22 -15.13
N PHE A 99 11.33 -3.64 -14.08
CA PHE A 99 11.59 -4.89 -13.37
C PHE A 99 10.37 -5.80 -13.28
N GLY A 100 9.27 -5.48 -14.00
CA GLY A 100 8.04 -6.26 -14.00
C GLY A 100 8.22 -7.73 -14.38
N GLU A 101 9.24 -8.07 -15.18
CA GLU A 101 9.55 -9.46 -15.55
C GLU A 101 10.04 -10.32 -14.37
N VAL A 102 10.62 -9.70 -13.33
CA VAL A 102 11.09 -10.42 -12.14
C VAL A 102 10.16 -10.26 -10.94
N ILE A 103 9.35 -9.20 -10.91
CA ILE A 103 8.40 -8.90 -9.83
C ILE A 103 7.12 -9.72 -10.03
N ASP A 104 6.72 -10.50 -9.02
CA ASP A 104 5.47 -11.27 -9.06
C ASP A 104 4.30 -10.51 -8.42
N TRP A 105 4.59 -9.69 -7.41
CA TRP A 105 3.60 -9.00 -6.59
C TRP A 105 3.95 -7.55 -6.25
N ALA A 106 2.92 -6.72 -6.11
CA ALA A 106 2.99 -5.40 -5.46
C ALA A 106 1.97 -5.31 -4.33
N MET A 107 2.32 -4.65 -3.22
CA MET A 107 1.39 -4.38 -2.13
C MET A 107 1.12 -2.88 -2.01
N VAL A 108 -0.11 -2.43 -2.26
CA VAL A 108 -0.49 -1.02 -2.31
C VAL A 108 -1.59 -0.69 -1.29
N ILE A 109 -1.61 0.54 -0.78
CA ILE A 109 -2.74 1.03 0.00
C ILE A 109 -3.87 1.35 -0.98
N LEU A 110 -5.03 0.70 -0.79
CA LEU A 110 -6.21 0.92 -1.62
C LEU A 110 -7.48 0.51 -0.86
N ASN A 111 -8.50 1.37 -0.87
CA ASN A 111 -9.82 1.11 -0.30
C ASN A 111 -10.86 2.07 -0.90
N PRO A 112 -12.16 1.77 -0.83
CA PRO A 112 -13.19 2.61 -1.45
C PRO A 112 -13.32 4.01 -0.85
N LEU A 113 -12.75 4.31 0.32
CA LEU A 113 -12.79 5.64 0.93
C LEU A 113 -11.52 6.47 0.66
N GLU A 114 -10.50 5.84 0.06
CA GLU A 114 -9.23 6.42 -0.35
C GLU A 114 -8.70 5.66 -1.60
N PRO A 115 -9.39 5.79 -2.75
CA PRO A 115 -8.92 5.24 -4.02
C PRO A 115 -7.61 5.89 -4.50
N TRP A 116 -7.44 7.18 -4.22
CA TRP A 116 -6.25 7.93 -4.58
C TRP A 116 -5.17 7.86 -3.48
N PRO A 117 -3.89 7.63 -3.82
CA PRO A 117 -3.33 7.49 -5.17
C PRO A 117 -3.16 6.02 -5.63
N GLY A 118 -3.51 5.04 -4.80
CA GLY A 118 -3.21 3.62 -5.05
C GLY A 118 -3.74 3.10 -6.38
N GLU A 119 -4.93 3.55 -6.77
CA GLU A 119 -5.59 3.19 -8.03
C GLU A 119 -4.74 3.53 -9.27
N LEU A 120 -3.95 4.61 -9.22
CA LEU A 120 -3.13 5.08 -10.34
C LEU A 120 -2.04 4.08 -10.77
N VAL A 121 -1.68 3.13 -9.90
CA VAL A 121 -0.65 2.12 -10.18
C VAL A 121 -1.23 0.87 -10.85
N LEU A 122 -2.52 0.58 -10.66
CA LEU A 122 -3.13 -0.70 -11.08
C LEU A 122 -2.97 -0.97 -12.60
N PRO A 123 -3.13 0.01 -13.50
CA PRO A 123 -2.90 -0.22 -14.93
C PRO A 123 -1.46 -0.64 -15.26
N ALA A 124 -0.47 -0.14 -14.53
CA ALA A 124 0.94 -0.51 -14.68
C ALA A 124 1.21 -1.92 -14.18
N ALA A 125 0.67 -2.27 -13.02
CA ALA A 125 0.75 -3.63 -12.49
C ALA A 125 0.13 -4.65 -13.45
N GLN A 126 -1.07 -4.36 -13.96
CA GLN A 126 -1.75 -5.21 -14.94
C GLN A 126 -0.92 -5.38 -16.23
N ARG A 127 -0.37 -4.29 -16.77
CA ARG A 127 0.46 -4.35 -18.00
C ARG A 127 1.73 -5.17 -17.80
N ALA A 128 2.33 -5.07 -16.62
CA ALA A 128 3.53 -5.83 -16.27
C ALA A 128 3.24 -7.28 -15.87
N GLY A 129 1.97 -7.70 -15.76
CA GLY A 129 1.60 -9.03 -15.26
C GLY A 129 1.83 -9.21 -13.76
N VAL A 130 1.96 -8.12 -13.01
CA VAL A 130 2.20 -8.12 -11.57
C VAL A 130 0.87 -8.13 -10.81
N ARG A 131 0.72 -9.09 -9.89
CA ARG A 131 -0.48 -9.19 -9.04
C ARG A 131 -0.41 -8.20 -7.88
N VAL A 132 -1.56 -7.70 -7.45
CA VAL A 132 -1.64 -6.69 -6.40
C VAL A 132 -2.30 -7.26 -5.13
N ILE A 133 -1.65 -7.02 -3.99
CA ILE A 133 -2.23 -7.13 -2.66
C ILE A 133 -2.64 -5.72 -2.22
N THR A 134 -3.90 -5.53 -1.85
CA THR A 134 -4.36 -4.25 -1.29
C THR A 134 -4.30 -4.32 0.23
N ARG A 135 -3.71 -3.31 0.87
CA ARG A 135 -3.61 -3.19 2.33
C ARG A 135 -4.33 -1.94 2.82
N VAL A 136 -4.65 -1.91 4.12
CA VAL A 136 -5.49 -0.84 4.72
C VAL A 136 -6.87 -0.80 4.03
N VAL A 137 -7.35 -1.96 3.61
CA VAL A 137 -8.68 -2.15 3.01
C VAL A 137 -9.79 -1.73 3.99
N ASP A 138 -9.50 -1.87 5.28
CA ASP A 138 -10.37 -1.53 6.42
C ASP A 138 -10.43 -0.03 6.75
N TYR A 139 -9.68 0.82 6.03
CA TYR A 139 -9.60 2.27 6.25
C TYR A 139 -9.23 2.67 7.70
N GLY A 140 -8.30 1.95 8.32
CA GLY A 140 -7.87 2.21 9.70
C GLY A 140 -8.85 1.67 10.74
N GLY A 141 -9.52 0.58 10.40
CA GLY A 141 -10.49 -0.15 11.20
C GLY A 141 -11.95 0.32 11.03
N LEU A 142 -12.19 1.42 10.31
CA LEU A 142 -13.52 2.03 10.21
C LEU A 142 -14.55 1.09 9.56
N LEU A 143 -14.14 0.33 8.55
CA LEU A 143 -15.04 -0.55 7.80
C LEU A 143 -15.42 -1.83 8.57
N TRP A 144 -14.86 -2.06 9.76
CA TRP A 144 -15.33 -3.12 10.67
C TRP A 144 -16.64 -2.77 11.38
N GLY A 145 -17.07 -1.50 11.31
CA GLY A 145 -18.35 -1.03 11.86
C GLY A 145 -18.36 -0.81 13.38
N ASP A 146 -17.22 -0.87 14.06
CA ASP A 146 -17.11 -0.71 15.52
C ASP A 146 -16.40 0.58 15.97
N LEU A 147 -16.16 1.51 15.04
CA LEU A 147 -15.73 2.88 15.35
C LEU A 147 -16.92 3.85 15.25
N ALA A 148 -17.09 4.69 16.28
CA ALA A 148 -18.14 5.71 16.33
C ALA A 148 -17.58 7.13 16.21
N ALA A 149 -18.45 8.09 15.88
CA ALA A 149 -18.09 9.50 15.95
C ALA A 149 -17.64 9.88 17.38
N GLY A 150 -16.48 10.52 17.49
CA GLY A 150 -15.88 10.87 18.79
C GLY A 150 -15.05 9.76 19.43
N HIS A 151 -14.78 8.64 18.74
CA HIS A 151 -13.89 7.59 19.24
C HIS A 151 -12.54 8.14 19.69
N GLU A 152 -12.16 7.82 20.93
CA GLU A 152 -10.88 8.22 21.50
C GLU A 152 -9.83 7.13 21.25
N PHE A 153 -8.81 7.47 20.46
CA PHE A 153 -7.66 6.59 20.25
C PHE A 153 -6.64 6.74 21.38
N SER A 154 -5.96 5.65 21.71
CA SER A 154 -4.84 5.71 22.67
C SER A 154 -3.74 6.66 22.18
N ARG A 155 -2.96 7.24 23.10
CA ARG A 155 -1.89 8.19 22.75
C ARG A 155 -0.81 7.60 21.82
N THR A 156 -0.64 6.29 21.82
CA THR A 156 0.32 5.57 20.98
C THR A 156 -0.27 5.07 19.66
N ASP A 157 -1.58 5.24 19.46
CA ASP A 157 -2.26 4.83 18.24
C ASP A 157 -2.03 5.86 17.14
N HIS A 158 -1.39 5.42 16.06
CA HIS A 158 -1.07 6.26 14.92
C HIS A 158 -2.32 6.81 14.21
N ARG A 159 -3.49 6.19 14.37
CA ARG A 159 -4.77 6.69 13.84
C ARG A 159 -5.16 8.03 14.44
N GLY A 160 -4.64 8.36 15.62
CA GLY A 160 -4.75 9.68 16.24
C GLY A 160 -4.02 10.80 15.48
N PHE A 161 -3.08 10.48 14.58
CA PHE A 161 -2.39 11.47 13.74
C PHE A 161 -3.13 11.78 12.43
N ARG A 162 -4.23 11.07 12.13
CA ARG A 162 -5.06 11.37 10.96
C ARG A 162 -5.79 12.70 11.16
N PRO A 163 -6.20 13.39 10.06
CA PRO A 163 -6.90 14.66 10.17
C PRO A 163 -8.13 14.58 11.07
N GLN A 164 -8.36 15.61 11.89
CA GLN A 164 -9.51 15.66 12.79
C GLN A 164 -10.82 15.39 12.04
N GLY A 165 -11.71 14.59 12.64
CA GLY A 165 -13.01 14.24 12.05
C GLY A 165 -12.96 13.20 10.93
N TRP A 166 -11.83 12.52 10.69
CA TRP A 166 -11.74 11.49 9.64
C TRP A 166 -12.71 10.33 9.86
N VAL A 167 -12.98 9.95 11.13
CA VAL A 167 -13.97 8.92 11.48
C VAL A 167 -15.37 9.37 11.05
N LEU A 168 -15.80 10.56 11.45
CA LEU A 168 -17.13 11.09 11.11
C LEU A 168 -17.31 11.18 9.58
N ARG A 169 -16.35 11.78 8.87
CA ARG A 169 -16.41 11.88 7.40
C ARG A 169 -16.41 10.51 6.72
N GLY A 170 -15.68 9.55 7.27
CA GLY A 170 -15.67 8.19 6.77
C GLY A 170 -17.01 7.48 6.98
N LEU A 171 -17.65 7.65 8.15
CA LEU A 171 -19.00 7.14 8.42
C LEU A 171 -20.02 7.76 7.46
N GLU A 172 -19.98 9.08 7.24
CA GLU A 172 -20.86 9.77 6.27
C GLU A 172 -20.70 9.20 4.85
N ARG A 173 -19.47 8.86 4.43
CA ARG A 173 -19.22 8.21 3.14
C ARG A 173 -19.70 6.75 3.10
N ILE A 174 -19.58 6.01 4.19
CA ILE A 174 -20.09 4.63 4.30
C ILE A 174 -21.61 4.61 4.11
N GLU A 175 -22.33 5.55 4.71
CA GLU A 175 -23.79 5.68 4.53
C GLU A 175 -24.19 5.86 3.05
N LEU A 176 -23.39 6.60 2.27
CA LEU A 176 -23.66 6.83 0.84
C LEU A 176 -23.49 5.56 -0.01
N ILE A 177 -22.58 4.65 0.37
CA ILE A 177 -22.35 3.38 -0.35
C ILE A 177 -23.13 2.20 0.25
N HIS A 178 -23.77 2.38 1.41
CA HIS A 178 -24.52 1.34 2.11
C HIS A 178 -25.63 0.69 1.26
N PRO A 179 -26.42 1.43 0.45
CA PRO A 179 -27.42 0.81 -0.42
C PRO A 179 -26.84 -0.15 -1.47
N ILE A 180 -25.56 -0.02 -1.82
CA ILE A 180 -24.87 -0.98 -2.71
C ILE A 180 -24.51 -2.23 -1.93
N ALA A 181 -23.98 -2.10 -0.71
CA ALA A 181 -23.69 -3.22 0.18
C ALA A 181 -24.94 -4.08 0.46
N GLU A 182 -26.07 -3.45 0.78
CA GLU A 182 -27.33 -4.15 1.08
C GLU A 182 -27.84 -4.99 -0.11
N ARG A 183 -27.71 -4.48 -1.34
CA ARG A 183 -28.15 -5.22 -2.54
C ARG A 183 -27.37 -6.51 -2.78
N HIS A 184 -26.16 -6.61 -2.24
CA HIS A 184 -25.27 -7.76 -2.36
C HIS A 184 -25.13 -8.57 -1.06
N ASP A 185 -25.88 -8.20 -0.01
CA ASP A 185 -25.76 -8.80 1.34
C ASP A 185 -24.32 -8.77 1.87
N LEU A 186 -23.62 -7.66 1.64
CA LEU A 186 -22.24 -7.44 2.06
C LEU A 186 -22.20 -6.58 3.31
N THR A 187 -21.31 -6.90 4.24
CA THR A 187 -20.89 -5.95 5.27
C THR A 187 -20.06 -4.81 4.65
N PRO A 188 -19.83 -3.68 5.35
CA PRO A 188 -18.97 -2.60 4.84
C PRO A 188 -17.55 -3.06 4.49
N LEU A 189 -16.95 -3.94 5.30
CA LEU A 189 -15.63 -4.49 4.96
C LEU A 189 -15.70 -5.40 3.73
N GLN A 190 -16.69 -6.30 3.66
CA GLN A 190 -16.82 -7.19 2.52
C GLN A 190 -17.05 -6.41 1.23
N LEU A 191 -17.83 -5.32 1.28
CA LEU A 191 -17.97 -4.37 0.17
C LEU A 191 -16.61 -3.77 -0.22
N ALA A 192 -15.80 -3.36 0.75
CA ALA A 192 -14.47 -2.83 0.47
C ALA A 192 -13.53 -3.87 -0.16
N CYS A 193 -13.56 -5.12 0.31
CA CYS A 193 -12.82 -6.21 -0.33
C CYS A 193 -13.31 -6.49 -1.75
N GLN A 194 -14.62 -6.56 -1.97
CA GLN A 194 -15.25 -6.77 -3.27
C GLN A 194 -14.92 -5.65 -4.26
N TRP A 195 -14.94 -4.39 -3.82
CA TRP A 195 -14.54 -3.24 -4.62
C TRP A 195 -13.07 -3.32 -5.04
N ASN A 196 -12.18 -3.67 -4.11
CA ASN A 196 -10.76 -3.87 -4.42
C ASN A 196 -10.54 -5.03 -5.42
N LEU A 197 -11.18 -6.19 -5.19
CA LEU A 197 -11.07 -7.38 -6.04
C LEU A 197 -11.69 -7.20 -7.43
N ALA A 198 -12.56 -6.20 -7.61
CA ALA A 198 -13.12 -5.87 -8.93
C ALA A 198 -12.07 -5.26 -9.87
N HIS A 199 -10.95 -4.74 -9.36
CA HIS A 199 -9.87 -4.25 -10.20
C HIS A 199 -9.02 -5.42 -10.75
N PRO A 200 -8.78 -5.52 -12.07
CA PRO A 200 -8.13 -6.70 -12.67
C PRO A 200 -6.74 -7.07 -12.12
N ALA A 201 -5.96 -6.09 -11.64
CA ALA A 201 -4.63 -6.34 -11.08
C ALA A 201 -4.68 -6.91 -9.66
N VAL A 202 -5.79 -6.69 -8.92
CA VAL A 202 -5.90 -7.04 -7.50
C VAL A 202 -6.27 -8.50 -7.35
N ALA A 203 -5.39 -9.26 -6.69
CA ALA A 203 -5.57 -10.69 -6.46
C ALA A 203 -5.74 -11.04 -4.97
N CYS A 204 -5.53 -10.09 -4.06
CA CYS A 204 -5.62 -10.31 -2.62
C CYS A 204 -5.96 -9.01 -1.88
N CYS A 205 -6.84 -9.11 -0.87
CA CYS A 205 -7.10 -8.05 0.09
C CYS A 205 -6.53 -8.43 1.46
N ALA A 206 -5.76 -7.54 2.07
CA ALA A 206 -5.14 -7.70 3.39
C ALA A 206 -5.59 -6.57 4.33
N PRO A 207 -6.83 -6.63 4.86
CA PRO A 207 -7.28 -5.69 5.89
C PRO A 207 -6.54 -5.92 7.20
N THR A 208 -6.48 -4.89 8.03
CA THR A 208 -5.94 -4.99 9.39
C THR A 208 -7.02 -5.51 10.33
N LEU A 209 -6.75 -6.63 10.99
CA LEU A 209 -7.58 -7.13 12.10
C LEU A 209 -7.17 -6.41 13.39
N ILE A 210 -8.02 -5.49 13.84
CA ILE A 210 -7.81 -4.67 15.04
C ILE A 210 -9.01 -4.86 15.94
N GLN A 211 -8.80 -5.19 17.21
CA GLN A 211 -9.85 -5.14 18.23
C GLN A 211 -9.66 -3.88 19.06
N GLU A 212 -10.67 -3.02 19.07
CA GLU A 212 -10.67 -1.81 19.90
C GLU A 212 -10.67 -2.19 21.40
N PRO A 213 -10.21 -1.29 22.28
CA PRO A 213 -10.32 -1.52 23.72
C PRO A 213 -11.77 -1.32 24.21
N GLY A 214 -12.16 -2.05 25.25
CA GLY A 214 -13.41 -1.86 25.98
C GLY A 214 -14.46 -2.96 25.74
N ASP A 215 -15.47 -3.00 26.61
CA ASP A 215 -16.45 -4.09 26.67
C ASP A 215 -17.42 -4.11 25.48
N GLN A 216 -17.48 -3.03 24.70
CA GLN A 216 -18.30 -2.92 23.49
C GLN A 216 -17.49 -3.16 22.21
N ALA A 217 -16.20 -3.48 22.34
CA ALA A 217 -15.36 -3.74 21.18
C ALA A 217 -15.79 -5.03 20.49
N ARG A 218 -15.77 -5.01 19.16
CA ARG A 218 -16.05 -6.19 18.38
C ARG A 218 -14.85 -7.15 18.46
N PRO A 219 -15.05 -8.42 18.86
CA PRO A 219 -13.97 -9.40 18.96
C PRO A 219 -13.21 -9.60 17.65
N ILE A 220 -11.90 -9.81 17.73
CA ILE A 220 -11.06 -10.09 16.55
C ILE A 220 -11.49 -11.37 15.83
N GLU A 221 -12.05 -12.34 16.55
CA GLU A 221 -12.60 -13.58 16.00
C GLU A 221 -13.80 -13.32 15.09
N ASP A 222 -14.70 -12.41 15.46
CA ASP A 222 -15.87 -12.05 14.66
C ASP A 222 -15.45 -11.32 13.38
N LYS A 223 -14.44 -10.44 13.48
CA LYS A 223 -13.82 -9.77 12.34
C LYS A 223 -13.15 -10.77 11.39
N ARG A 224 -12.43 -11.75 11.95
CA ARG A 224 -11.83 -12.84 11.16
C ARG A 224 -12.89 -13.70 10.47
N ALA A 225 -13.99 -14.03 11.16
CA ALA A 225 -15.09 -14.80 10.60
C ALA A 225 -15.80 -14.06 9.45
N GLU A 226 -16.07 -12.77 9.62
CA GLU A 226 -16.61 -11.91 8.56
C GLU A 226 -15.70 -11.86 7.32
N LEU A 227 -14.40 -11.63 7.52
CA LEU A 227 -13.44 -11.61 6.42
C LEU A 227 -13.40 -12.95 5.69
N ALA A 228 -13.40 -14.07 6.41
CA ALA A 228 -13.42 -15.41 5.84
C ALA A 228 -14.72 -15.70 5.06
N ALA A 229 -15.82 -15.03 5.40
CA ALA A 229 -17.11 -15.12 4.71
C ALA A 229 -17.23 -14.20 3.49
N THR A 230 -16.21 -13.38 3.19
CA THR A 230 -16.20 -12.54 1.97
C THR A 230 -16.40 -13.42 0.73
N PRO A 231 -17.33 -13.10 -0.18
CA PRO A 231 -17.52 -13.89 -1.38
C PRO A 231 -16.23 -13.96 -2.21
N ALA A 232 -15.89 -15.16 -2.70
CA ALA A 232 -14.69 -15.36 -3.51
C ALA A 232 -14.84 -14.85 -4.95
N VAL A 233 -16.07 -14.72 -5.44
CA VAL A 233 -16.39 -14.17 -6.76
C VAL A 233 -16.81 -12.71 -6.59
N VAL A 234 -16.34 -11.85 -7.49
CA VAL A 234 -16.75 -10.45 -7.51
C VAL A 234 -18.24 -10.36 -7.88
N THR A 235 -19.04 -9.73 -7.03
CA THR A 235 -20.49 -9.55 -7.25
C THR A 235 -20.85 -8.16 -7.76
N LEU A 236 -19.98 -7.18 -7.55
CA LEU A 236 -20.21 -5.79 -7.97
C LEU A 236 -20.16 -5.64 -9.49
N SER A 237 -21.06 -4.82 -10.04
CA SER A 237 -20.98 -4.39 -11.43
C SER A 237 -19.93 -3.29 -11.62
N ALA A 238 -19.51 -3.06 -12.87
CA ALA A 238 -18.61 -1.95 -13.19
C ALA A 238 -19.19 -0.58 -12.76
N ASP A 239 -20.49 -0.36 -13.02
CA ASP A 239 -21.18 0.87 -12.62
C ASP A 239 -21.19 1.07 -11.10
N GLU A 240 -21.29 -0.01 -10.32
CA GLU A 240 -21.23 0.04 -8.87
C GLU A 240 -19.83 0.34 -8.36
N VAL A 241 -18.82 -0.25 -8.99
CA VAL A 241 -17.40 0.04 -8.68
C VAL A 241 -17.09 1.51 -8.92
N ASP A 242 -17.55 2.07 -10.04
CA ASP A 242 -17.37 3.48 -10.40
C ASP A 242 -18.14 4.41 -9.45
N ALA A 243 -19.39 4.07 -9.09
CA ALA A 243 -20.18 4.85 -8.14
C ALA A 243 -19.54 4.89 -6.74
N ILE A 244 -19.03 3.75 -6.26
CA ILE A 244 -18.29 3.68 -4.99
C ILE A 244 -17.01 4.52 -5.06
N ARG A 245 -16.27 4.42 -6.17
CA ARG A 245 -15.06 5.22 -6.39
C ARG A 245 -15.40 6.72 -6.30
N GLU A 246 -16.46 7.18 -6.96
CA GLU A 246 -16.87 8.59 -6.96
C GLU A 246 -17.15 9.12 -5.54
N VAL A 247 -17.89 8.37 -4.72
CA VAL A 247 -18.11 8.71 -3.30
C VAL A 247 -16.80 8.76 -2.51
N GLY A 248 -15.90 7.83 -2.83
CA GLY A 248 -14.58 7.69 -2.23
C GLY A 248 -13.58 8.79 -2.55
N ASP A 249 -13.80 9.56 -3.61
CA ASP A 249 -12.76 10.41 -4.19
C ASP A 249 -12.13 11.33 -3.13
N ASN A 250 -10.81 11.18 -3.01
CA ASN A 250 -9.97 11.84 -2.04
C ASN A 250 -8.76 12.50 -2.72
N ARG A 251 -8.83 12.75 -4.03
CA ARG A 251 -7.74 13.35 -4.80
C ARG A 251 -7.25 14.64 -4.13
N GLY A 252 -5.95 14.71 -3.90
CA GLY A 252 -5.30 15.89 -3.32
C GLY A 252 -5.56 16.08 -1.82
N SER A 253 -6.16 15.10 -1.12
CA SER A 253 -6.47 15.23 0.32
C SER A 253 -5.25 15.23 1.23
N MET A 254 -4.09 14.81 0.75
CA MET A 254 -2.85 14.71 1.51
C MET A 254 -1.61 14.92 0.64
N ALA A 255 -0.50 15.28 1.27
CA ALA A 255 0.81 15.25 0.60
C ALA A 255 1.25 13.80 0.40
N LEU A 256 1.69 13.47 -0.82
CA LEU A 256 2.19 12.15 -1.17
C LEU A 256 3.70 12.02 -0.89
N LYS A 257 4.12 10.78 -0.64
CA LYS A 257 5.54 10.38 -0.59
C LYS A 257 6.09 10.06 -1.99
N GLY A 258 7.41 9.91 -2.10
CA GLY A 258 8.12 9.62 -3.34
C GLY A 258 8.51 10.87 -4.13
N ALA A 259 8.64 10.71 -5.45
CA ALA A 259 8.99 11.81 -6.34
C ALA A 259 7.90 12.88 -6.37
N ALA A 260 8.26 14.13 -6.09
CA ALA A 260 7.31 15.23 -6.00
C ALA A 260 7.78 16.46 -6.80
N ALA A 261 6.84 17.08 -7.52
CA ALA A 261 7.11 18.26 -8.34
C ALA A 261 7.35 19.53 -7.52
N ASP A 262 6.92 19.54 -6.26
CA ASP A 262 7.04 20.65 -5.31
C ASP A 262 8.22 20.49 -4.33
N PHE A 263 9.07 19.47 -4.53
CA PHE A 263 10.20 19.21 -3.65
C PHE A 263 11.47 19.90 -4.13
N GLU A 264 12.07 20.69 -3.25
CA GLU A 264 13.39 21.31 -3.42
C GLU A 264 14.32 20.90 -2.28
N GLY A 265 15.60 20.66 -2.58
CA GLY A 265 16.64 20.36 -1.60
C GLY A 265 17.21 18.94 -1.68
N GLU A 266 17.88 18.52 -0.61
CA GLU A 266 18.53 17.21 -0.49
C GLU A 266 17.49 16.08 -0.40
N GLU A 267 17.72 14.98 -1.13
CA GLU A 267 16.83 13.80 -1.15
C GLU A 267 16.59 13.26 0.26
N LYS A 268 15.33 12.93 0.55
CA LYS A 268 14.92 12.26 1.80
C LYS A 268 14.54 10.81 1.50
N PRO A 269 14.59 9.91 2.49
CA PRO A 269 14.26 8.49 2.31
C PRO A 269 12.86 8.22 1.71
N ASP A 270 11.93 9.14 1.87
CA ASP A 270 10.54 9.02 1.43
C ASP A 270 10.05 10.21 0.57
N ARG A 271 10.96 11.09 0.14
CA ARG A 271 10.62 12.24 -0.71
C ARG A 271 11.84 12.77 -1.46
N TRP A 272 11.72 12.95 -2.78
CA TRP A 272 12.79 13.47 -3.64
C TRP A 272 12.21 14.29 -4.79
N ALA A 273 13.08 15.00 -5.50
CA ALA A 273 12.69 15.81 -6.66
C ALA A 273 12.16 14.92 -7.80
N LEU A 274 11.13 15.39 -8.48
CA LEU A 274 10.64 14.76 -9.71
C LEU A 274 11.68 14.86 -10.82
N SER A 275 12.26 13.74 -11.21
CA SER A 275 13.24 13.69 -12.31
C SER A 275 12.56 13.76 -13.70
N PRO A 276 13.29 14.15 -14.77
CA PRO A 276 12.77 14.11 -16.13
C PRO A 276 12.28 12.72 -16.57
N GLU A 277 12.92 11.66 -16.08
CA GLU A 277 12.56 10.27 -16.35
C GLU A 277 11.20 9.92 -15.72
N LEU A 278 11.00 10.25 -14.44
CA LEU A 278 9.72 10.03 -13.76
C LEU A 278 8.61 10.92 -14.32
N ALA A 279 8.94 12.15 -14.75
CA ALA A 279 7.99 12.98 -15.49
C ALA A 279 7.60 12.33 -16.84
N ALA A 280 8.52 11.63 -17.49
CA ALA A 280 8.23 10.88 -18.71
C ALA A 280 7.35 9.64 -18.43
N VAL A 281 7.55 8.97 -17.29
CA VAL A 281 6.65 7.90 -16.80
C VAL A 281 5.24 8.45 -16.65
N GLY A 282 5.09 9.58 -15.95
CA GLY A 282 3.78 10.25 -15.80
C GLY A 282 3.09 10.48 -17.14
N ARG A 283 3.81 11.04 -18.13
CA ARG A 283 3.28 11.23 -19.49
C ARG A 283 2.83 9.94 -20.18
N ARG A 284 3.59 8.83 -20.05
CA ARG A 284 3.21 7.53 -20.63
C ARG A 284 1.90 6.98 -20.06
N TRP A 285 1.64 7.27 -18.80
CA TRP A 285 0.46 6.78 -18.06
C TRP A 285 -0.65 7.81 -17.91
N GLY A 286 -0.53 8.98 -18.56
CA GLY A 286 -1.53 10.05 -18.48
C GLY A 286 -1.60 10.75 -17.12
N ILE A 287 -0.60 10.56 -16.27
CA ILE A 287 -0.49 11.16 -14.95
C ILE A 287 0.31 12.46 -15.07
N ASP A 288 -0.37 13.58 -14.83
CA ASP A 288 0.27 14.88 -14.66
C ASP A 288 0.63 15.05 -13.17
N PRO A 289 1.91 15.15 -12.80
CA PRO A 289 2.30 15.20 -11.38
C PRO A 289 1.73 16.39 -10.61
N GLN A 290 1.51 17.54 -11.26
CA GLN A 290 0.94 18.72 -10.61
C GLN A 290 -0.58 18.59 -10.44
N ARG A 291 -1.28 18.01 -11.42
CA ARG A 291 -2.74 17.83 -11.35
C ARG A 291 -3.15 16.64 -10.51
N ASP A 292 -2.43 15.53 -10.65
CA ASP A 292 -2.88 14.22 -10.17
C ASP A 292 -2.16 13.77 -8.90
N LEU A 293 -0.98 14.31 -8.56
CA LEU A 293 -0.19 13.86 -7.41
C LEU A 293 0.05 14.95 -6.36
N ALA A 294 -0.21 16.22 -6.68
CA ALA A 294 -0.09 17.31 -5.72
C ALA A 294 -1.24 17.31 -4.72
N GLN A 295 -0.94 17.73 -3.49
CA GLN A 295 -1.98 18.05 -2.51
C GLN A 295 -2.76 19.29 -2.99
N ALA A 296 -4.08 19.25 -2.88
CA ALA A 296 -4.90 20.42 -3.14
C ALA A 296 -4.54 21.54 -2.16
N ARG A 297 -4.39 22.77 -2.66
CA ARG A 297 -4.19 23.93 -1.79
C ARG A 297 -5.50 24.18 -1.03
N ALA A 298 -5.40 24.27 0.31
CA ALA A 298 -6.50 24.63 1.19
C ALA A 298 -6.94 26.09 1.00
#